data_AF-A0A349DAN4-F1
#
_entry.id   AF-A0A349DAN4-F1
#
_cell.length_a   1.000
_cell.length_b   1.000
_cell.length_c   1.000
_cell.angle_alpha   90.00
_cell.angle_beta   90.00
_cell.angle_gamma   90.00
#
_symmetry.space_group_name_H-M   'P 1'
#
loop_
_entity.id
_entity.type
_entity.pdbx_description
1 polymer ?
#
loop_
_entity_poly.entity_id
_entity_poly.type
_entity_poly.pdbx_seq_one_letter_code
_entity_poly.pdbx_strand_id
1 'polypeptide(L)'
;MDHFELVSPFEPMGDQPQAIEELADGLKKGYMEQTLLGATGSGKTFTMAKVIEKVNRPTLVLAHNKTLAAQLCSEFKEFFPNNAVEYFVSYYDYYQPEAYIPTTDTYIEKDSAINDEIDKLRHSATSSLFERRDVIIVASVSCIYSLGDPAEYQKLTVAVRPGMKKTRDEFIRELISISYDRNDINFVRDKFRVRGDTVEVFPASSGEKAIRVEFFDDEIDRVSEINVLTGELLRALNYAAIFPATHYAVSDDKREAALAEIENEMKERKAYFESCGKLLEAQRIEERTKYDLEMLREIGFCSGVENYSRVLSGRAPGSTPYTLLDYFPKDFLLFVDESHMTLPQVRAMSGGDAARKRNLVEYGFRLPSA
;
A
#
# COMPACT_ATOMS: atom_id res chain seq x y z
N MET A 1 -19.81 3.66 -8.01
CA MET A 1 -20.03 3.40 -9.45
C MET A 1 -19.35 2.07 -9.73
N ASP A 2 -19.98 1.21 -10.51
CA ASP A 2 -19.49 -0.17 -10.68
C ASP A 2 -19.03 -0.45 -12.12
N HIS A 3 -18.95 0.59 -12.96
CA HIS A 3 -18.55 0.47 -14.36
C HIS A 3 -17.55 1.53 -14.78
N PHE A 4 -16.63 1.15 -15.67
CA PHE A 4 -15.72 2.08 -16.34
C PHE A 4 -16.45 2.90 -17.41
N GLU A 5 -16.19 4.21 -17.45
CA GLU A 5 -16.73 5.15 -18.42
C GLU A 5 -15.58 5.79 -19.20
N LEU A 6 -15.35 5.31 -20.42
CA LEU A 6 -14.29 5.85 -21.26
C LEU A 6 -14.75 7.13 -21.96
N VAL A 7 -14.05 8.23 -21.70
CA VAL A 7 -14.24 9.52 -22.35
C VAL A 7 -13.09 9.75 -23.33
N SER A 8 -13.40 9.87 -24.62
CA SER A 8 -12.41 10.17 -25.64
C SER A 8 -13.05 10.81 -26.87
N PRO A 9 -12.37 11.77 -27.54
CA PRO A 9 -12.81 12.26 -28.84
C PRO A 9 -12.47 11.28 -29.99
N PHE A 10 -11.73 10.21 -29.70
CA PHE A 10 -11.28 9.25 -30.70
C PHE A 10 -12.15 8.00 -30.70
N GLU A 11 -12.40 7.46 -31.89
CA GLU A 11 -12.97 6.12 -32.06
C GLU A 11 -11.86 5.13 -32.43
N PRO A 12 -11.97 3.82 -32.11
CA PRO A 12 -11.01 2.82 -32.54
C PRO A 12 -10.84 2.80 -34.07
N MET A 13 -9.60 2.94 -34.54
CA MET A 13 -9.26 2.97 -35.98
C MET A 13 -8.19 1.95 -36.36
N GLY A 14 -8.07 1.65 -37.65
CA GLY A 14 -7.09 0.68 -38.16
C GLY A 14 -7.36 -0.72 -37.59
N ASP A 15 -6.33 -1.34 -37.02
CA ASP A 15 -6.41 -2.69 -36.43
C ASP A 15 -6.94 -2.69 -34.98
N GLN A 16 -7.16 -1.52 -34.37
CA GLN A 16 -7.62 -1.42 -32.98
C GLN A 16 -8.97 -2.11 -32.74
N PRO A 17 -10.02 -1.97 -33.58
CA PRO A 17 -11.30 -2.63 -33.34
C PRO A 17 -11.17 -4.15 -33.23
N GLN A 18 -10.39 -4.77 -34.12
CA GLN A 18 -10.16 -6.21 -34.11
C GLN A 18 -9.37 -6.63 -32.88
N ALA A 19 -8.29 -5.92 -32.55
CA ALA A 19 -7.47 -6.22 -31.37
C ALA A 19 -8.28 -6.13 -30.06
N ILE A 20 -9.15 -5.12 -29.93
CA ILE A 20 -10.03 -4.94 -28.77
C ILE A 20 -11.01 -6.13 -28.66
N GLU A 21 -11.62 -6.53 -29.78
CA GLU A 21 -12.56 -7.66 -29.79
C GLU A 21 -11.88 -8.97 -29.41
N GLU A 22 -10.75 -9.29 -30.03
CA GLU A 22 -10.01 -10.53 -29.79
C GLU A 22 -9.54 -10.65 -28.34
N LEU A 23 -8.97 -9.58 -27.77
CA LEU A 23 -8.51 -9.57 -26.38
C LEU A 23 -9.67 -9.71 -25.39
N ALA A 24 -10.77 -8.98 -25.62
CA ALA A 24 -11.94 -9.04 -24.75
C ALA A 24 -12.65 -10.40 -24.83
N ASP A 25 -12.75 -10.99 -26.03
CA ASP A 25 -13.30 -12.33 -26.23
C ASP A 25 -12.41 -13.41 -25.60
N GLY A 26 -11.08 -13.30 -25.72
CA GLY A 26 -10.14 -14.19 -25.04
C GLY A 26 -10.31 -14.17 -23.53
N LEU A 27 -10.51 -13.00 -22.93
CA LEU A 27 -10.79 -12.87 -21.48
C LEU A 27 -12.13 -13.52 -21.09
N LYS A 28 -13.17 -13.38 -21.92
CA LYS A 28 -14.47 -14.04 -21.71
C LYS A 28 -14.38 -15.57 -21.83
N LYS A 29 -13.54 -16.06 -22.73
CA LYS A 29 -13.23 -17.50 -22.89
C LYS A 29 -12.36 -18.07 -21.77
N GLY A 30 -11.80 -17.22 -20.91
CA GLY A 30 -10.98 -17.63 -19.77
C GLY A 30 -9.50 -17.82 -20.11
N TYR A 31 -9.00 -17.17 -21.17
CA TYR A 31 -7.57 -17.17 -21.46
C TYR A 31 -6.82 -16.42 -20.37
N MET A 32 -5.84 -17.10 -19.76
CA MET A 32 -5.02 -16.54 -18.69
C MET A 32 -3.93 -15.61 -19.21
N GLU A 33 -3.42 -15.87 -20.42
CA GLU A 33 -2.31 -15.13 -21.03
C GLU A 33 -2.67 -14.76 -22.46
N GLN A 34 -2.47 -13.50 -22.81
CA GLN A 34 -2.70 -12.95 -24.15
C GLN A 34 -1.64 -11.89 -24.43
N THR A 35 -1.27 -11.73 -25.71
CA THR A 35 -0.23 -10.78 -26.13
C THR A 35 -0.75 -9.86 -27.20
N LEU A 36 -0.74 -8.55 -26.92
CA LEU A 36 -0.98 -7.52 -27.93
C LEU A 36 0.35 -7.16 -28.62
N LEU A 37 0.56 -7.64 -29.84
CA LEU A 37 1.72 -7.28 -30.65
C LEU A 37 1.48 -5.93 -31.36
N GLY A 38 1.50 -4.84 -30.60
CA GLY A 38 1.27 -3.49 -31.11
C GLY A 38 2.55 -2.76 -31.51
N ALA A 39 2.60 -2.23 -32.73
CA ALA A 39 3.69 -1.35 -33.17
C ALA A 39 3.78 -0.06 -32.31
N THR A 40 4.94 0.58 -32.28
CA THR A 40 5.08 1.89 -31.64
C THR A 40 4.18 2.91 -32.34
N GLY A 41 3.45 3.71 -31.56
CA GLY A 41 2.53 4.72 -32.10
C GLY A 41 1.17 4.19 -32.57
N SER A 42 0.87 2.89 -32.41
CA SER A 42 -0.44 2.33 -32.79
C SER A 42 -1.58 2.62 -31.80
N GLY A 43 -1.34 3.44 -30.77
CA GLY A 43 -2.34 3.75 -29.74
C GLY A 43 -2.60 2.60 -28.76
N LYS A 44 -1.56 1.87 -28.32
CA LYS A 44 -1.69 0.73 -27.41
C LYS A 44 -2.46 1.06 -26.12
N THR A 45 -2.22 2.21 -25.50
CA THR A 45 -2.94 2.61 -24.28
C THR A 45 -4.44 2.75 -24.54
N PHE A 46 -4.85 3.30 -25.68
CA PHE A 46 -6.26 3.43 -26.04
C PHE A 46 -6.92 2.05 -26.27
N THR A 47 -6.21 1.13 -26.93
CA THR A 47 -6.63 -0.27 -27.04
C THR A 47 -6.81 -0.91 -25.66
N MET A 48 -5.86 -0.72 -24.74
CA MET A 48 -5.96 -1.21 -23.36
C MET A 48 -7.18 -0.62 -22.64
N ALA A 49 -7.39 0.70 -22.72
CA ALA A 49 -8.53 1.38 -22.12
C ALA A 49 -9.86 0.82 -22.64
N LYS A 50 -10.00 0.63 -23.96
CA LYS A 50 -11.20 0.03 -24.55
C LYS A 50 -11.44 -1.42 -24.11
N VAL A 51 -10.38 -2.20 -23.91
CA VAL A 51 -10.50 -3.54 -23.31
C VAL A 51 -10.98 -3.45 -21.87
N ILE A 52 -10.42 -2.56 -21.04
CA ILE A 52 -10.83 -2.35 -19.63
C ILE A 52 -12.32 -1.97 -19.55
N GLU A 53 -12.75 -0.99 -20.35
CA GLU A 53 -14.16 -0.57 -20.46
C GLU A 53 -15.06 -1.76 -20.79
N LYS A 54 -14.68 -2.56 -21.79
CA LYS A 54 -15.49 -3.66 -22.31
C LYS A 54 -15.60 -4.86 -21.36
N VAL A 55 -14.54 -5.15 -20.59
CA VAL A 55 -14.51 -6.31 -19.66
C VAL A 55 -14.96 -5.94 -18.26
N ASN A 56 -14.88 -4.66 -17.91
CA ASN A 56 -15.30 -4.08 -16.65
C ASN A 56 -14.75 -4.78 -15.39
N ARG A 57 -13.41 -4.91 -15.33
CA ARG A 57 -12.69 -5.54 -14.21
C ARG A 57 -11.67 -4.57 -13.61
N PRO A 58 -11.49 -4.54 -12.27
CA PRO A 58 -10.39 -3.81 -11.67
C PRO A 58 -9.09 -4.23 -12.34
N THR A 59 -8.24 -3.25 -12.66
CA THR A 59 -7.10 -3.49 -13.53
C THR A 59 -5.81 -2.97 -12.89
N LEU A 60 -4.78 -3.80 -12.91
CA LEU A 60 -3.41 -3.42 -12.60
C LEU A 60 -2.64 -3.25 -13.91
N VAL A 61 -2.01 -2.09 -14.11
CA VAL A 61 -1.11 -1.82 -15.24
C VAL A 61 0.31 -1.72 -14.71
N LEU A 62 1.15 -2.67 -15.08
CA LEU A 62 2.54 -2.76 -14.62
C LEU A 62 3.50 -2.16 -15.64
N ALA A 63 4.29 -1.18 -15.22
CA ALA A 63 5.34 -0.55 -16.02
C ALA A 63 6.72 -0.70 -15.36
N HIS A 64 7.77 -0.82 -16.18
CA HIS A 64 9.14 -1.06 -15.68
C HIS A 64 9.86 0.17 -15.10
N ASN A 65 9.31 1.38 -15.30
CA ASN A 65 9.93 2.62 -14.80
C ASN A 65 8.88 3.67 -14.38
N LYS A 66 9.28 4.61 -13.50
CA LYS A 66 8.37 5.62 -12.93
C LYS A 66 7.84 6.61 -13.98
N THR A 67 8.64 6.97 -14.98
CA THR A 67 8.26 7.92 -16.03
C THR A 67 7.11 7.39 -16.89
N LEU A 68 7.26 6.14 -17.36
CA LEU A 68 6.23 5.45 -18.15
C LEU A 68 4.97 5.19 -17.31
N ALA A 69 5.14 4.80 -16.04
CA ALA A 69 4.01 4.65 -15.13
C ALA A 69 3.25 5.98 -14.95
N ALA A 70 3.96 7.11 -14.81
CA ALA A 70 3.32 8.42 -14.66
C ALA A 70 2.59 8.83 -15.95
N GLN A 71 3.19 8.60 -17.12
CA GLN A 71 2.56 8.85 -18.41
C GLN A 71 1.28 8.04 -18.58
N LEU A 72 1.34 6.71 -18.37
CA LEU A 72 0.17 5.84 -18.45
C LEU A 72 -0.92 6.26 -17.46
N CYS A 73 -0.55 6.61 -16.23
CA CYS A 73 -1.51 7.11 -15.24
C CYS A 73 -2.21 8.39 -15.70
N SER A 74 -1.48 9.34 -16.31
CA SER A 74 -2.05 10.55 -16.89
C SER A 74 -3.00 10.22 -18.05
N GLU A 75 -2.58 9.37 -18.98
CA GLU A 75 -3.42 8.94 -20.12
C GLU A 75 -4.70 8.25 -19.64
N PHE A 76 -4.61 7.35 -18.65
CA PHE A 76 -5.78 6.69 -18.07
C PHE A 76 -6.70 7.67 -17.32
N LYS A 77 -6.16 8.69 -16.64
CA LYS A 77 -6.98 9.74 -15.99
C LYS A 77 -7.76 10.56 -17.02
N GLU A 78 -7.17 10.83 -18.18
CA GLU A 78 -7.87 11.49 -19.29
C GLU A 78 -8.96 10.59 -19.89
N PHE A 79 -8.69 9.28 -20.05
CA PHE A 79 -9.67 8.34 -20.56
C PHE A 79 -10.79 8.01 -19.56
N PHE A 80 -10.53 8.01 -18.26
CA PHE A 80 -11.48 7.60 -17.22
C PHE A 80 -11.64 8.66 -16.13
N PRO A 81 -12.09 9.89 -16.45
CA PRO A 81 -12.14 11.00 -15.51
C PRO A 81 -13.14 10.78 -14.35
N ASN A 82 -14.08 9.84 -14.51
CA ASN A 82 -15.12 9.53 -13.53
C ASN A 82 -14.83 8.25 -12.71
N ASN A 83 -13.76 7.51 -13.05
CA ASN A 83 -13.37 6.28 -12.36
C ASN A 83 -12.12 6.50 -11.49
N ALA A 84 -11.77 5.51 -10.66
CA ALA A 84 -10.58 5.61 -9.82
C ALA A 84 -9.34 5.19 -10.62
N VAL A 85 -8.56 6.17 -11.07
CA VAL A 85 -7.26 5.94 -11.69
C VAL A 85 -6.16 6.35 -10.72
N GLU A 86 -5.45 5.33 -10.23
CA GLU A 86 -4.57 5.40 -9.08
C GLU A 86 -3.13 5.11 -9.46
N TYR A 87 -2.19 5.57 -8.63
CA TYR A 87 -0.76 5.47 -8.88
C TYR A 87 -0.04 4.76 -7.74
N PHE A 88 0.69 3.68 -8.05
CA PHE A 88 1.35 2.86 -7.04
C PHE A 88 2.81 2.54 -7.40
N VAL A 89 3.71 3.42 -6.98
CA VAL A 89 5.16 3.23 -7.15
C VAL A 89 5.87 3.33 -5.81
N SER A 90 7.20 3.12 -5.81
CA SER A 90 8.00 3.40 -4.63
C SER A 90 7.86 4.88 -4.25
N TYR A 91 7.37 5.11 -3.03
CA TYR A 91 7.29 6.41 -2.37
C TYR A 91 8.64 6.98 -1.93
N TYR A 92 9.75 6.31 -2.22
CA TYR A 92 11.07 6.85 -1.93
C TYR A 92 11.54 7.73 -3.10
N ASP A 93 11.88 8.98 -2.81
CA ASP A 93 12.63 9.87 -3.72
C ASP A 93 14.09 9.41 -3.79
N TYR A 94 14.64 9.05 -2.63
CA TYR A 94 15.95 8.43 -2.48
C TYR A 94 15.82 7.20 -1.58
N TYR A 95 16.48 6.11 -1.95
CA TYR A 95 16.49 4.88 -1.18
C TYR A 95 17.84 4.18 -1.25
N GLN A 96 18.47 4.04 -0.10
CA GLN A 96 19.61 3.18 0.13
C GLN A 96 19.15 1.99 0.98
N PRO A 97 19.19 0.75 0.45
CA PRO A 97 18.83 -0.41 1.23
C PRO A 97 19.90 -0.68 2.29
N GLU A 98 19.44 -1.19 3.44
CA GLU A 98 20.33 -1.77 4.44
C GLU A 98 21.17 -2.90 3.82
N ALA A 99 22.48 -2.91 4.04
CA ALA A 99 23.34 -3.97 3.54
C ALA A 99 24.56 -4.18 4.42
N TYR A 100 25.12 -5.39 4.35
CA TYR A 100 26.41 -5.69 4.95
C TYR A 100 27.31 -6.34 3.91
N ILE A 101 28.53 -5.79 3.77
CA ILE A 101 29.55 -6.24 2.82
C ILE A 101 30.67 -6.92 3.63
N PRO A 102 30.70 -8.26 3.68
CA PRO A 102 31.66 -8.97 4.53
C PRO A 102 33.12 -8.76 4.15
N THR A 103 33.41 -8.56 2.86
CA THR A 103 34.79 -8.39 2.37
C THR A 103 35.47 -7.12 2.86
N THR A 104 34.68 -6.09 3.19
CA THR A 104 35.18 -4.80 3.69
C THR A 104 34.73 -4.51 5.11
N ASP A 105 34.07 -5.47 5.77
CA ASP A 105 33.42 -5.32 7.08
C ASP A 105 32.59 -4.03 7.19
N THR A 106 31.84 -3.72 6.13
CA THR A 106 31.11 -2.44 6.03
C THR A 106 29.62 -2.68 6.18
N TYR A 107 29.05 -2.08 7.23
CA TYR A 107 27.60 -1.95 7.38
C TYR A 107 27.13 -0.66 6.72
N ILE A 108 26.09 -0.79 5.89
CA ILE A 108 25.44 0.31 5.19
C ILE A 108 24.05 0.46 5.83
N GLU A 109 23.86 1.58 6.52
CA GLU A 109 22.57 1.92 7.10
C GLU A 109 21.52 2.18 6.02
N LYS A 110 20.27 1.84 6.36
CA LYS A 110 19.12 2.25 5.56
C LYS A 110 19.01 3.76 5.65
N ASP A 111 19.06 4.43 4.50
CA ASP A 111 18.78 5.85 4.38
C ASP A 111 17.74 6.05 3.29
N SER A 112 16.75 6.88 3.55
CA SER A 112 15.63 7.07 2.62
C SER A 112 14.91 8.38 2.84
N ALA A 113 14.50 9.00 1.75
CA ALA A 113 13.60 10.16 1.76
C ALA A 113 12.24 9.73 1.21
N ILE A 114 11.19 9.85 2.03
CA ILE A 114 9.81 9.55 1.63
C ILE A 114 9.21 10.77 0.94
N ASN A 115 8.58 10.54 -0.19
CA ASN A 115 7.75 11.48 -0.92
C ASN A 115 6.30 11.36 -0.44
N ASP A 116 5.84 12.37 0.30
CA ASP A 116 4.51 12.38 0.91
C ASP A 116 3.37 12.26 -0.13
N GLU A 117 3.56 12.87 -1.30
CA GLU A 117 2.57 12.82 -2.38
C GLU A 117 2.42 11.40 -2.96
N ILE A 118 3.53 10.68 -3.14
CA ILE A 118 3.48 9.28 -3.60
C ILE A 118 2.91 8.37 -2.52
N ASP A 119 3.25 8.58 -1.24
CA ASP A 119 2.66 7.82 -0.14
C ASP A 119 1.14 7.97 -0.07
N LYS A 120 0.65 9.22 -0.16
CA LYS A 120 -0.78 9.52 -0.30
C LYS A 120 -1.41 8.76 -1.47
N LEU A 121 -0.79 8.78 -2.65
CA LEU A 121 -1.31 8.07 -3.83
C LEU A 121 -1.34 6.55 -3.63
N ARG A 122 -0.41 5.97 -2.87
CA ARG A 122 -0.44 4.54 -2.51
C ARG A 122 -1.60 4.20 -1.56
N HIS A 123 -1.86 5.07 -0.59
CA HIS A 123 -3.04 4.96 0.27
C HIS A 123 -4.34 5.11 -0.53
N SER A 124 -4.41 6.06 -1.47
CA SER A 124 -5.52 6.20 -2.41
C SER A 124 -5.75 4.90 -3.20
N ALA A 125 -4.69 4.35 -3.79
CA ALA A 125 -4.75 3.12 -4.58
C ALA A 125 -5.31 1.92 -3.79
N THR A 126 -4.83 1.71 -2.56
CA THR A 126 -5.23 0.57 -1.71
C THR A 126 -6.62 0.74 -1.12
N SER A 127 -6.99 1.95 -0.68
CA SER A 127 -8.35 2.24 -0.19
C SER A 127 -9.41 2.14 -1.30
N SER A 128 -9.12 2.65 -2.52
CA SER A 128 -10.01 2.57 -3.67
C SER A 128 -10.43 1.13 -4.01
N LEU A 129 -9.53 0.14 -3.86
CA LEU A 129 -9.86 -1.28 -4.09
C LEU A 129 -10.91 -1.86 -3.13
N PHE A 130 -11.06 -1.28 -1.93
CA PHE A 130 -12.08 -1.70 -0.96
C PHE A 130 -13.39 -0.92 -1.08
N GLU A 131 -13.35 0.28 -1.67
CA GLU A 131 -14.52 1.15 -1.80
C GLU A 131 -15.30 0.93 -3.10
N ARG A 132 -14.61 0.58 -4.20
CA ARG A 132 -15.20 0.52 -5.53
C ARG A 132 -14.50 -0.50 -6.44
N ARG A 133 -15.16 -0.86 -7.55
CA ARG A 133 -14.67 -1.89 -8.48
C ARG A 133 -14.08 -1.31 -9.76
N ASP A 134 -14.48 -0.11 -10.14
CA ASP A 134 -13.98 0.62 -11.31
C ASP A 134 -12.65 1.32 -10.99
N VAL A 135 -11.63 0.50 -10.65
CA VAL A 135 -10.29 0.93 -10.26
C VAL A 135 -9.25 0.48 -11.29
N ILE A 136 -8.44 1.42 -11.76
CA ILE A 136 -7.21 1.16 -12.53
C ILE A 136 -6.04 1.63 -11.66
N ILE A 137 -5.13 0.73 -11.33
CA ILE A 137 -3.88 1.11 -10.65
C ILE A 137 -2.74 0.98 -11.65
N VAL A 138 -2.04 2.09 -11.91
CA VAL A 138 -0.78 2.06 -12.64
C VAL A 138 0.37 1.94 -11.64
N ALA A 139 1.14 0.87 -11.77
CA ALA A 139 2.15 0.50 -10.78
C ALA A 139 3.52 0.21 -11.40
N SER A 140 4.56 0.38 -10.58
CA SER A 140 5.86 -0.22 -10.86
C SER A 140 5.97 -1.60 -10.18
N VAL A 141 7.16 -2.23 -10.24
CA VAL A 141 7.47 -3.43 -9.45
C VAL A 141 7.27 -3.25 -7.93
N SER A 142 6.99 -2.04 -7.44
CA SER A 142 6.52 -1.85 -6.07
C SER A 142 5.26 -2.68 -5.74
N CYS A 143 4.45 -3.06 -6.74
CA CYS A 143 3.25 -3.86 -6.51
C CYS A 143 3.53 -5.28 -6.01
N ILE A 144 4.75 -5.81 -6.22
CA ILE A 144 5.16 -7.14 -5.74
C ILE A 144 5.95 -7.11 -4.43
N TYR A 145 6.16 -5.92 -3.86
CA TYR A 145 6.77 -5.78 -2.53
C TYR A 145 5.73 -5.96 -1.43
N SER A 146 6.21 -6.31 -0.23
CA SER A 146 5.36 -6.60 0.90
C SER A 146 4.47 -5.42 1.28
N LEU A 147 3.22 -5.74 1.60
CA LEU A 147 2.25 -4.90 2.32
C LEU A 147 1.71 -5.71 3.51
N GLY A 148 0.99 -5.06 4.42
CA GLY A 148 0.25 -5.77 5.46
C GLY A 148 -0.93 -6.55 4.90
N ASP A 149 -1.49 -7.40 5.75
CA ASP A 149 -2.63 -8.25 5.44
C ASP A 149 -3.84 -7.41 4.99
N PRO A 150 -4.36 -7.59 3.75
CA PRO A 150 -5.51 -6.83 3.27
C PRO A 150 -6.76 -7.05 4.13
N ALA A 151 -6.93 -8.23 4.74
CA ALA A 151 -8.06 -8.51 5.61
C ALA A 151 -7.95 -7.73 6.94
N GLU A 152 -6.75 -7.58 7.50
CA GLU A 152 -6.53 -6.70 8.66
C GLU A 152 -6.72 -5.22 8.29
N TYR A 153 -6.18 -4.80 7.14
CA TYR A 153 -6.34 -3.43 6.66
C TYR A 153 -7.81 -3.04 6.51
N GLN A 154 -8.62 -3.94 5.94
CA GLN A 154 -10.07 -3.75 5.82
C GLN A 154 -10.77 -3.81 7.19
N LYS A 155 -10.43 -4.79 8.04
CA LYS A 155 -11.04 -4.95 9.37
C LYS A 155 -10.82 -3.74 10.27
N LEU A 156 -9.64 -3.12 10.19
CA LEU A 156 -9.29 -1.94 10.98
C LEU A 156 -9.94 -0.66 10.45
N THR A 157 -10.62 -0.68 9.31
CA THR A 157 -11.25 0.53 8.76
C THR A 157 -12.32 1.08 9.71
N VAL A 158 -12.20 2.36 10.08
CA VAL A 158 -13.14 3.03 10.95
C VAL A 158 -14.31 3.57 10.13
N ALA A 159 -15.46 2.95 10.28
CA ALA A 159 -16.71 3.37 9.65
C ALA A 159 -17.39 4.49 10.46
N VAL A 160 -17.81 5.55 9.77
CA VAL A 160 -18.49 6.71 10.35
C VAL A 160 -19.80 6.96 9.62
N ARG A 161 -20.91 7.05 10.35
CA ARG A 161 -22.26 7.31 9.80
C ARG A 161 -23.03 8.25 10.75
N PRO A 162 -23.79 9.22 10.23
CA PRO A 162 -24.80 9.92 11.02
C PRO A 162 -25.75 8.93 11.69
N GLY A 163 -26.10 9.16 12.95
CA GLY A 163 -26.95 8.29 13.78
C GLY A 163 -26.23 7.13 14.48
N MET A 164 -24.91 7.00 14.30
CA MET A 164 -24.14 5.94 14.95
C MET A 164 -23.91 6.28 16.43
N LYS A 165 -24.32 5.39 17.35
CA LYS A 165 -23.98 5.47 18.77
C LYS A 165 -22.50 5.18 18.97
N LYS A 166 -21.72 6.23 19.19
CA LYS A 166 -20.28 6.19 19.40
C LYS A 166 -19.89 7.48 20.09
N THR A 167 -19.25 7.36 21.24
CA THR A 167 -18.73 8.52 21.96
C THR A 167 -17.52 9.10 21.21
N ARG A 168 -17.28 10.40 21.39
CA ARG A 168 -16.11 11.07 20.81
C ARG A 168 -14.80 10.38 21.21
N ASP A 169 -14.69 9.98 22.47
CA ASP A 169 -13.46 9.39 23.01
C ASP A 169 -13.24 7.97 22.49
N GLU A 170 -14.29 7.19 22.22
CA GLU A 170 -14.19 5.91 21.51
C GLU A 170 -13.68 6.11 20.08
N PHE A 171 -14.24 7.08 19.35
CA PHE A 171 -13.79 7.40 18.00
C PHE A 171 -12.31 7.80 17.98
N ILE A 172 -11.86 8.62 18.93
CA ILE A 172 -10.44 9.01 19.06
C ILE A 172 -9.55 7.79 19.30
N ARG A 173 -9.94 6.87 20.20
CA ARG A 173 -9.17 5.64 20.45
C ARG A 173 -9.06 4.76 19.22
N GLU A 174 -10.14 4.62 18.45
CA GLU A 174 -10.11 3.89 17.19
C GLU A 174 -9.14 4.53 16.18
N LEU A 175 -9.16 5.86 16.02
CA LEU A 175 -8.23 6.57 15.13
C LEU A 175 -6.75 6.32 15.52
N ILE A 176 -6.45 6.39 16.81
CA ILE A 176 -5.09 6.11 17.32
C ILE A 176 -4.70 4.65 17.03
N SER A 177 -5.63 3.70 17.19
CA SER A 177 -5.37 2.28 16.90
C SER A 177 -5.03 2.00 15.44
N ILE A 178 -5.40 2.91 14.52
CA ILE A 178 -5.11 2.82 13.09
C ILE A 178 -4.03 3.81 12.63
N SER A 179 -3.15 4.19 13.57
CA SER A 179 -1.95 4.98 13.37
C SER A 179 -2.19 6.45 12.98
N TYR A 180 -3.31 7.04 13.39
CA TYR A 180 -3.49 8.49 13.29
C TYR A 180 -3.03 9.18 14.58
N ASP A 181 -2.30 10.27 14.44
CA ASP A 181 -1.88 11.08 15.58
C ASP A 181 -2.78 12.31 15.77
N ARG A 182 -2.99 12.69 17.02
CA ARG A 182 -3.66 13.94 17.34
C ARG A 182 -2.71 15.12 17.11
N ASN A 183 -3.11 16.08 16.26
CA ASN A 183 -2.39 17.32 16.06
C ASN A 183 -3.35 18.51 15.87
N ASP A 184 -3.61 19.24 16.96
CA ASP A 184 -4.52 20.38 16.96
C ASP A 184 -3.92 21.64 16.30
N ILE A 185 -2.60 21.70 16.15
CA ILE A 185 -1.85 22.86 15.63
C ILE A 185 -1.61 22.70 14.12
N ASN A 186 -0.94 21.61 13.73
CA ASN A 186 -0.58 21.33 12.35
C ASN A 186 -1.46 20.21 11.79
N PHE A 187 -2.55 20.59 11.13
CA PHE A 187 -3.52 19.64 10.58
C PHE A 187 -3.11 19.20 9.17
N VAL A 188 -2.36 18.11 9.10
CA VAL A 188 -1.87 17.47 7.87
C VAL A 188 -2.41 16.05 7.76
N ARG A 189 -2.16 15.40 6.61
CA ARG A 189 -2.50 14.00 6.33
C ARG A 189 -2.04 13.10 7.48
N ASP A 190 -2.77 12.01 7.72
CA ASP A 190 -2.57 11.04 8.82
C ASP A 190 -2.80 11.58 10.25
N LYS A 191 -3.30 12.82 10.38
CA LYS A 191 -3.62 13.44 11.67
C LYS A 191 -5.11 13.65 11.87
N PHE A 192 -5.51 13.78 13.13
CA PHE A 192 -6.82 14.30 13.52
C PHE A 192 -6.69 15.44 14.53
N ARG A 193 -7.72 16.28 14.62
CA ARG A 193 -7.83 17.35 15.62
C ARG A 193 -9.21 17.41 16.24
N VAL A 194 -9.29 17.98 17.44
CA VAL A 194 -10.54 18.06 18.21
C VAL A 194 -10.87 19.51 18.52
N ARG A 195 -12.11 19.93 18.21
CA ARG A 195 -12.63 21.26 18.48
C ARG A 195 -14.03 21.13 19.12
N GLY A 196 -14.08 21.15 20.44
CA GLY A 196 -15.33 20.91 21.18
C GLY A 196 -15.90 19.52 20.88
N ASP A 197 -17.09 19.48 20.30
CA ASP A 197 -17.80 18.25 19.92
C ASP A 197 -17.55 17.84 18.47
N THR A 198 -16.54 18.45 17.83
CA THR A 198 -16.13 18.11 16.46
C THR A 198 -14.77 17.45 16.45
N VAL A 199 -14.66 16.34 15.73
CA VAL A 199 -13.38 15.70 15.38
C VAL A 199 -13.18 15.82 13.87
N GLU A 200 -12.08 16.42 13.46
CA GLU A 200 -11.69 16.48 12.05
C GLU A 200 -10.53 15.53 11.82
N VAL A 201 -10.67 14.63 10.85
CA VAL A 201 -9.68 13.63 10.48
C VAL A 201 -9.21 13.92 9.07
N PHE A 202 -7.90 13.96 8.85
CA PHE A 202 -7.30 14.11 7.52
C PHE A 202 -6.86 12.72 7.02
N PRO A 203 -7.64 12.04 6.16
CA PRO A 203 -7.35 10.67 5.73
C PRO A 203 -6.00 10.54 5.04
N ALA A 204 -5.31 9.42 5.27
CA ALA A 204 -4.00 9.14 4.68
C ALA A 204 -3.98 9.06 3.14
N SER A 205 -5.14 8.88 2.51
CA SER A 205 -5.31 8.87 1.05
C SER A 205 -5.68 10.23 0.44
N SER A 206 -5.96 11.24 1.26
CA SER A 206 -6.49 12.53 0.81
C SER A 206 -5.40 13.60 0.72
N GLY A 207 -5.56 14.56 -0.21
CA GLY A 207 -4.62 15.67 -0.41
C GLY A 207 -5.12 17.02 0.11
N GLU A 208 -6.44 17.26 0.04
CA GLU A 208 -7.02 18.58 0.34
C GLU A 208 -8.32 18.48 1.14
N LYS A 209 -8.79 17.27 1.42
CA LYS A 209 -10.11 17.00 1.99
C LYS A 209 -9.99 16.27 3.31
N ALA A 210 -10.67 16.77 4.33
CA ALA A 210 -10.80 16.10 5.61
C ALA A 210 -12.25 15.66 5.85
N ILE A 211 -12.41 14.68 6.72
CA ILE A 211 -13.70 14.23 7.23
C ILE A 211 -13.94 14.96 8.55
N ARG A 212 -15.01 15.74 8.62
CA ARG A 212 -15.51 16.37 9.85
C ARG A 212 -16.63 15.50 10.43
N VAL A 213 -16.45 15.08 11.68
CA VAL A 213 -17.43 14.30 12.46
C VAL A 213 -17.89 15.16 13.62
N GLU A 214 -19.17 15.51 13.64
CA GLU A 214 -19.82 16.30 14.68
C GLU A 214 -20.63 15.36 15.57
N PHE A 215 -20.44 15.47 16.88
CA PHE A 215 -21.07 14.64 17.90
C PHE A 215 -22.16 15.41 18.64
N PHE A 216 -23.21 14.70 19.05
CA PHE A 216 -24.20 15.16 20.01
C PHE A 216 -24.36 14.09 21.09
N ASP A 217 -23.90 14.39 22.31
CA ASP A 217 -23.71 13.41 23.38
C ASP A 217 -22.89 12.19 22.90
N ASP A 218 -23.50 11.00 22.90
CA ASP A 218 -22.87 9.72 22.55
C ASP A 218 -23.25 9.25 21.13
N GLU A 219 -23.66 10.18 20.25
CA GLU A 219 -24.10 9.91 18.89
C GLU A 219 -23.38 10.80 17.87
N ILE A 220 -23.06 10.23 16.70
CA ILE A 220 -22.57 10.99 15.56
C ILE A 220 -23.76 11.71 14.91
N ASP A 221 -23.85 13.03 15.08
CA ASP A 221 -24.93 13.84 14.52
C ASP A 221 -24.71 14.06 13.01
N ARG A 222 -23.50 14.48 12.62
CA ARG A 222 -23.20 14.83 11.23
C ARG A 222 -21.82 14.38 10.80
N VAL A 223 -21.74 13.92 9.56
CA VAL A 223 -20.48 13.62 8.87
C VAL A 223 -20.41 14.46 7.60
N SER A 224 -19.28 15.13 7.39
CA SER A 224 -19.09 16.03 6.26
C SER A 224 -17.67 15.96 5.70
N GLU A 225 -17.53 16.27 4.41
CA GLU A 225 -16.22 16.52 3.77
C GLU A 225 -15.95 18.03 3.78
N ILE A 226 -14.74 18.42 4.19
CA ILE A 226 -14.32 19.82 4.28
C ILE A 226 -13.01 20.04 3.52
N ASN A 227 -12.78 21.25 3.03
CA ASN A 227 -11.47 21.67 2.53
C ASN A 227 -10.54 21.95 3.72
N VAL A 228 -9.35 21.34 3.74
CA VAL A 228 -8.41 21.44 4.88
C VAL A 228 -7.79 22.83 5.03
N LEU A 229 -7.68 23.60 3.95
CA LEU A 229 -7.08 24.94 3.93
C LEU A 229 -8.08 26.02 4.31
N THR A 230 -9.28 26.00 3.70
CA THR A 230 -10.30 27.04 3.93
C THR A 230 -11.25 26.71 5.07
N GLY A 231 -11.37 25.43 5.44
CA GLY A 231 -12.38 24.93 6.39
C GLY A 231 -13.80 24.89 5.83
N GLU A 232 -13.97 25.20 4.54
CA GLU A 232 -15.26 25.22 3.86
C GLU A 232 -15.87 23.82 3.80
N LEU A 233 -17.17 23.75 4.05
CA LEU A 233 -17.97 22.54 3.86
C LEU A 233 -18.12 22.25 2.37
N LEU A 234 -17.59 21.12 1.90
CA LEU A 234 -17.71 20.69 0.51
C LEU A 234 -19.01 19.94 0.27
N ARG A 235 -19.33 18.97 1.14
CA ARG A 235 -20.55 18.16 1.07
C ARG A 235 -20.83 17.44 2.39
N ALA A 236 -22.10 17.12 2.64
CA ALA A 236 -22.50 16.19 3.70
C ALA A 236 -22.31 14.74 3.23
N LEU A 237 -21.98 13.84 4.15
CA LEU A 237 -21.75 12.42 3.89
C LEU A 237 -22.72 11.57 4.72
N ASN A 238 -23.36 10.60 4.09
CA ASN A 238 -24.15 9.58 4.79
C ASN A 238 -23.28 8.45 5.36
N TYR A 239 -22.05 8.35 4.87
CA TYR A 239 -21.06 7.36 5.25
C TYR A 239 -19.67 7.86 4.90
N ALA A 240 -18.70 7.58 5.76
CA ALA A 240 -17.28 7.70 5.45
C ALA A 240 -16.52 6.49 6.02
N ALA A 241 -15.49 6.06 5.30
CA ALA A 241 -14.54 5.05 5.75
C ALA A 241 -13.18 5.72 5.98
N ILE A 242 -12.60 5.51 7.15
CA ILE A 242 -11.26 6.00 7.50
C ILE A 242 -10.34 4.79 7.56
N PHE A 243 -9.52 4.62 6.53
CA PHE A 243 -8.56 3.53 6.44
C PHE A 243 -7.31 3.81 7.28
N PRO A 244 -6.57 2.77 7.70
CA PRO A 244 -5.33 2.95 8.45
C PRO A 244 -4.29 3.82 7.74
N ALA A 245 -3.58 4.62 8.54
CA ALA A 245 -2.52 5.52 8.07
C ALA A 245 -1.19 4.81 7.76
N THR A 246 -1.16 3.48 7.84
CA THR A 246 -0.02 2.65 7.44
C THR A 246 -0.52 1.36 6.80
N HIS A 247 0.20 0.87 5.79
CA HIS A 247 -0.08 -0.44 5.17
C HIS A 247 0.29 -1.63 6.07
N TYR A 248 0.99 -1.42 7.19
CA TYR A 248 1.38 -2.47 8.14
C TYR A 248 0.54 -2.47 9.42
N ALA A 249 -0.65 -1.85 9.37
CA ALA A 249 -1.56 -1.80 10.50
C ALA A 249 -1.99 -3.22 10.91
N VAL A 250 -1.92 -3.50 12.22
CA VAL A 250 -2.29 -4.78 12.82
C VAL A 250 -3.07 -4.53 14.10
N SER A 251 -4.04 -5.40 14.40
CA SER A 251 -4.80 -5.33 15.65
C SER A 251 -3.91 -5.58 16.88
N ASP A 252 -4.25 -4.98 18.03
CA ASP A 252 -3.43 -5.06 19.26
C ASP A 252 -3.12 -6.51 19.67
N ASP A 253 -4.10 -7.41 19.64
CA ASP A 253 -3.89 -8.83 19.96
C ASP A 253 -2.86 -9.51 19.05
N LYS A 254 -2.92 -9.20 17.74
CA LYS A 254 -1.93 -9.71 16.77
C LYS A 254 -0.56 -9.07 16.98
N ARG A 255 -0.51 -7.78 17.33
CA ARG A 255 0.75 -7.08 17.64
C ARG A 255 1.44 -7.74 18.83
N GLU A 256 0.75 -7.95 19.95
CA GLU A 256 1.38 -8.57 21.14
C GLU A 256 1.85 -10.00 20.87
N ALA A 257 1.08 -10.79 20.12
CA ALA A 257 1.50 -12.12 19.69
C ALA A 257 2.76 -12.07 18.80
N ALA A 258 2.81 -11.12 17.86
CA ALA A 258 3.95 -10.92 16.98
C ALA A 258 5.20 -10.48 17.75
N LEU A 259 5.07 -9.54 18.71
CA LEU A 259 6.18 -9.10 19.56
C LEU A 259 6.77 -10.27 20.36
N ALA A 260 5.92 -11.14 20.91
CA ALA A 260 6.36 -12.34 21.62
C ALA A 260 7.08 -13.33 20.69
N GLU A 261 6.60 -13.54 19.46
CA GLU A 261 7.26 -14.38 18.47
C GLU A 261 8.63 -13.83 18.07
N ILE A 262 8.73 -12.52 17.81
CA ILE A 262 10.00 -11.84 17.48
C ILE A 262 11.01 -11.97 18.64
N GLU A 263 10.55 -11.79 19.88
CA GLU A 263 11.43 -11.93 21.05
C GLU A 263 11.94 -13.37 21.23
N ASN A 264 11.10 -14.36 20.96
CA ASN A 264 11.50 -15.77 21.02
C ASN A 264 12.49 -16.11 19.90
N GLU A 265 12.23 -15.69 18.65
CA GLU A 265 13.13 -15.89 17.52
C GLU A 265 14.50 -15.23 17.77
N MET A 266 14.52 -14.04 18.39
CA MET A 266 15.74 -13.38 18.83
C MET A 266 16.52 -14.22 19.85
N LYS A 267 15.86 -14.74 20.88
CA LYS A 267 16.50 -15.59 21.92
C LYS A 267 17.12 -16.84 21.30
N GLU A 268 16.37 -17.52 20.41
CA GLU A 268 16.85 -18.70 19.68
C GLU A 268 18.05 -18.36 18.79
N ARG A 269 17.98 -17.24 18.05
CA ARG A 269 19.03 -16.81 17.14
C ARG A 269 20.30 -16.39 17.88
N LYS A 270 20.16 -15.72 19.03
CA LYS A 270 21.27 -15.38 19.93
C LYS A 270 21.98 -16.64 20.43
N ALA A 271 21.22 -17.61 20.96
CA ALA A 271 21.77 -18.87 21.46
C ALA A 271 22.50 -19.65 20.36
N TYR A 272 21.97 -19.65 19.13
CA TYR A 272 22.66 -20.21 17.96
C TYR A 272 24.03 -19.56 17.74
N PHE A 273 24.10 -18.21 17.70
CA PHE A 273 25.36 -17.51 17.50
C PHE A 273 26.37 -17.77 18.63
N GLU A 274 25.94 -17.76 19.89
CA GLU A 274 26.78 -18.09 21.04
C GLU A 274 27.35 -19.52 20.95
N SER A 275 26.53 -20.50 20.55
CA SER A 275 26.96 -21.89 20.37
C SER A 275 28.00 -22.07 19.26
N CYS A 276 28.00 -21.17 18.27
CA CYS A 276 28.97 -21.13 17.18
C CYS A 276 30.21 -20.27 17.49
N GLY A 277 30.32 -19.69 18.69
CA GLY A 277 31.40 -18.76 19.05
C GLY A 277 31.30 -17.38 18.37
N LYS A 278 30.16 -17.05 17.77
CA LYS A 278 29.86 -15.79 17.07
C LYS A 278 29.30 -14.74 18.03
N LEU A 279 30.11 -14.34 19.01
CA LEU A 279 29.66 -13.49 20.13
C LEU A 279 29.25 -12.07 19.68
N LEU A 280 29.90 -11.53 18.64
CA LEU A 280 29.59 -10.20 18.12
C LEU A 280 28.23 -10.17 17.43
N GLU A 281 27.94 -11.18 16.61
CA GLU A 281 26.64 -11.34 15.96
C GLU A 281 25.52 -11.58 16.98
N ALA A 282 25.80 -12.34 18.05
CA ALA A 282 24.87 -12.56 19.15
C ALA A 282 24.49 -11.26 19.87
N GLN A 283 25.48 -10.43 20.19
CA GLN A 283 25.23 -9.12 20.81
C GLN A 283 24.47 -8.19 19.86
N ARG A 284 24.89 -8.12 18.60
CA ARG A 284 24.29 -7.26 17.58
C ARG A 284 22.81 -7.55 17.35
N ILE A 285 22.43 -8.82 17.21
CA ILE A 285 21.04 -9.19 16.96
C ILE A 285 20.17 -8.90 18.17
N GLU A 286 20.69 -9.08 19.39
CA GLU A 286 19.97 -8.80 20.63
C GLU A 286 19.69 -7.30 20.80
N GLU A 287 20.72 -6.46 20.70
CA GLU A 287 20.59 -5.01 20.89
C GLU A 287 19.60 -4.41 19.88
N ARG A 288 19.76 -4.76 18.61
CA ARG A 288 18.91 -4.25 17.54
C ARG A 288 17.46 -4.71 17.67
N THR A 289 17.24 -6.00 17.93
CA THR A 289 15.87 -6.52 18.02
C THR A 289 15.15 -5.98 19.26
N LYS A 290 15.84 -5.82 20.40
CA LYS A 290 15.24 -5.21 21.59
C LYS A 290 14.82 -3.76 21.36
N TYR A 291 15.66 -2.98 20.68
CA TYR A 291 15.32 -1.61 20.31
C TYR A 291 14.09 -1.56 19.39
N ASP A 292 14.06 -2.38 18.34
CA ASP A 292 12.91 -2.46 17.43
C ASP A 292 11.62 -2.88 18.17
N LEU A 293 11.70 -3.85 19.10
CA LEU A 293 10.58 -4.28 19.93
C LEU A 293 10.04 -3.17 20.85
N GLU A 294 10.92 -2.36 21.44
CA GLU A 294 10.54 -1.21 22.26
C GLU A 294 9.82 -0.14 21.42
N MET A 295 10.37 0.18 20.25
CA MET A 295 9.77 1.12 19.30
C MET A 295 8.38 0.64 18.83
N LEU A 296 8.24 -0.64 18.50
CA LEU A 296 6.95 -1.20 18.10
C LEU A 296 5.91 -1.20 19.23
N ARG A 297 6.33 -1.35 20.48
CA ARG A 297 5.42 -1.34 21.64
C ARG A 297 4.96 0.07 22.02
N GLU A 298 5.87 1.03 22.04
CA GLU A 298 5.59 2.39 22.51
C GLU A 298 5.02 3.30 21.42
N ILE A 299 5.52 3.17 20.18
CA ILE A 299 5.19 4.05 19.06
C ILE A 299 4.30 3.35 18.03
N GLY A 300 4.26 2.01 18.02
CA GLY A 300 3.53 1.24 17.01
C GLY A 300 4.26 1.11 15.67
N PHE A 301 5.47 1.66 15.55
CA PHE A 301 6.29 1.62 14.34
C PHE A 301 7.79 1.61 14.69
N CYS A 302 8.59 0.95 13.86
CA CYS A 302 10.05 0.98 13.93
C CYS A 302 10.66 1.15 12.53
N SER A 303 11.89 1.66 12.47
CA SER A 303 12.61 1.72 11.20
C SER A 303 12.89 0.32 10.68
N GLY A 304 12.44 0.04 9.45
CA GLY A 304 12.59 -1.30 8.88
C GLY A 304 11.51 -2.30 9.31
N VAL A 305 10.31 -1.82 9.69
CA VAL A 305 9.16 -2.67 10.06
C VAL A 305 8.85 -3.76 9.03
N GLU A 306 9.19 -3.55 7.75
CA GLU A 306 9.03 -4.54 6.69
C GLU A 306 9.79 -5.86 6.96
N ASN A 307 10.88 -5.82 7.74
CA ASN A 307 11.65 -7.00 8.16
C ASN A 307 10.91 -7.87 9.20
N TYR A 308 9.82 -7.36 9.77
CA TYR A 308 8.95 -8.10 10.68
C TYR A 308 7.60 -8.45 10.03
N SER A 309 7.42 -8.14 8.74
CA SER A 309 6.13 -8.26 8.04
C SER A 309 5.52 -9.66 8.09
N ARG A 310 6.33 -10.72 8.02
CA ARG A 310 5.88 -12.12 8.20
C ARG A 310 5.21 -12.32 9.56
N VAL A 311 5.91 -11.92 10.61
CA VAL A 311 5.50 -12.15 12.00
C VAL A 311 4.31 -11.28 12.36
N LEU A 312 4.34 -10.01 11.98
CA LEU A 312 3.22 -9.07 12.17
C LEU A 312 1.93 -9.56 11.49
N SER A 313 2.05 -10.24 10.34
CA SER A 313 0.91 -10.84 9.65
C SER A 313 0.48 -12.21 10.22
N GLY A 314 1.18 -12.74 11.22
CA GLY A 314 0.93 -14.08 11.77
C GLY A 314 1.13 -15.22 10.77
N ARG A 315 1.98 -15.02 9.74
CA ARG A 315 2.19 -16.00 8.69
C ARG A 315 3.31 -16.99 9.04
N ALA A 316 3.15 -18.24 8.60
CA ALA A 316 4.16 -19.28 8.81
C ALA A 316 5.51 -18.96 8.14
N PRO A 317 6.65 -19.46 8.66
CA PRO A 317 7.95 -19.36 8.00
C PRO A 317 7.93 -19.84 6.54
N GLY A 318 8.60 -19.10 5.63
CA GLY A 318 8.65 -19.41 4.21
C GLY A 318 7.40 -19.06 3.40
N SER A 319 6.38 -18.45 4.02
CA SER A 319 5.15 -18.05 3.33
C SER A 319 5.34 -16.83 2.41
N THR A 320 4.60 -16.82 1.31
CA THR A 320 4.56 -15.71 0.34
C THR A 320 4.00 -14.44 0.99
N PRO A 321 4.66 -13.27 0.84
CA PRO A 321 4.17 -12.01 1.40
C PRO A 321 2.84 -11.59 0.77
N TYR A 322 2.04 -10.86 1.54
CA TYR A 322 0.96 -10.07 0.96
C TYR A 322 1.56 -8.90 0.20
N THR A 323 0.98 -8.60 -0.95
CA THR A 323 1.42 -7.58 -1.90
C THR A 323 0.21 -6.80 -2.39
N LEU A 324 0.40 -5.82 -3.29
CA LEU A 324 -0.74 -5.11 -3.87
C LEU A 324 -1.68 -6.09 -4.63
N LEU A 325 -1.14 -7.17 -5.20
CA LEU A 325 -1.93 -8.15 -5.95
C LEU A 325 -3.00 -8.82 -5.06
N ASP A 326 -2.72 -8.98 -3.76
CA ASP A 326 -3.64 -9.60 -2.81
C ASP A 326 -4.79 -8.66 -2.38
N TYR A 327 -4.67 -7.36 -2.66
CA TYR A 327 -5.72 -6.36 -2.42
C TYR A 327 -6.75 -6.33 -3.56
N PHE A 328 -6.38 -6.84 -4.74
CA PHE A 328 -7.30 -6.94 -5.86
C PHE A 328 -8.31 -8.09 -5.65
N PRO A 329 -9.55 -7.94 -6.14
CA PRO A 329 -10.46 -9.07 -6.21
C PRO A 329 -9.94 -10.13 -7.19
N LYS A 330 -10.35 -11.38 -7.01
CA LYS A 330 -9.83 -12.54 -7.74
C LYS A 330 -9.96 -12.46 -9.26
N ASP A 331 -10.87 -11.64 -9.78
CA ASP A 331 -11.15 -11.51 -11.21
C ASP A 331 -10.48 -10.29 -11.86
N PHE A 332 -9.50 -9.66 -11.19
CA PHE A 332 -8.78 -8.51 -11.73
C PHE A 332 -8.02 -8.83 -13.02
N LEU A 333 -7.73 -7.78 -13.79
CA LEU A 333 -6.95 -7.83 -15.02
C LEU A 333 -5.55 -7.28 -14.79
N LEU A 334 -4.52 -7.95 -15.31
CA LEU A 334 -3.14 -7.46 -15.32
C LEU A 334 -2.72 -7.14 -16.75
N PHE A 335 -2.39 -5.87 -17.02
CA PHE A 335 -1.61 -5.49 -18.18
C PHE A 335 -0.15 -5.32 -17.79
N VAL A 336 0.75 -5.87 -18.61
CA VAL A 336 2.20 -5.67 -18.46
C VAL A 336 2.68 -4.86 -19.65
N ASP A 337 2.90 -3.57 -19.43
CA ASP A 337 3.42 -2.68 -20.46
C ASP A 337 4.92 -2.94 -20.68
N GLU A 338 5.36 -2.86 -21.93
CA GLU A 338 6.71 -3.23 -22.36
C GLU A 338 7.20 -4.55 -21.73
N SER A 339 6.40 -5.61 -21.86
CA SER A 339 6.58 -6.90 -21.16
C SER A 339 7.97 -7.53 -21.33
N HIS A 340 8.61 -7.29 -22.47
CA HIS A 340 9.97 -7.74 -22.77
C HIS A 340 11.04 -7.15 -21.83
N MET A 341 10.78 -5.98 -21.23
CA MET A 341 11.62 -5.35 -20.20
C MET A 341 11.06 -5.57 -18.79
N THR A 342 9.74 -5.45 -18.64
CA THR A 342 9.06 -5.50 -17.35
C THR A 342 9.13 -6.89 -16.70
N LEU A 343 8.92 -7.98 -17.46
CA LEU A 343 8.94 -9.34 -16.90
C LEU A 343 10.34 -9.76 -16.39
N PRO A 344 11.45 -9.52 -17.11
CA PRO A 344 12.79 -9.75 -16.56
C PRO A 344 13.07 -8.96 -15.27
N GLN A 345 12.63 -7.70 -15.20
CA GLN A 345 12.81 -6.87 -14.01
C GLN A 345 12.06 -7.47 -12.81
N VAL A 346 10.78 -7.82 -12.97
CA VAL A 346 9.96 -8.48 -11.93
C VAL A 346 10.66 -9.73 -11.40
N ARG A 347 11.19 -10.57 -12.30
CA ARG A 347 11.90 -11.80 -11.93
C ARG A 347 13.17 -11.53 -11.11
N ALA A 348 13.90 -10.46 -11.42
CA ALA A 348 15.16 -10.13 -10.78
C ALA A 348 14.99 -9.63 -9.32
N MET A 349 13.84 -9.03 -8.98
CA MET A 349 13.64 -8.37 -7.68
C MET A 349 13.85 -9.32 -6.49
N SER A 350 13.28 -10.53 -6.55
CA SER A 350 13.38 -11.51 -5.46
C SER A 350 14.81 -12.00 -5.24
N GLY A 351 15.54 -12.29 -6.32
CA GLY A 351 16.92 -12.77 -6.22
C GLY A 351 17.88 -11.75 -5.63
N GLY A 352 17.72 -10.48 -6.00
CA GLY A 352 18.51 -9.37 -5.46
C GLY A 352 18.23 -9.13 -3.97
N ASP A 353 16.96 -9.12 -3.56
CA ASP A 353 16.58 -8.91 -2.16
C ASP A 353 17.08 -10.06 -1.26
N ALA A 354 16.89 -11.31 -1.69
CA ALA A 354 17.33 -12.48 -0.94
C ALA A 354 18.86 -12.53 -0.76
N ALA A 355 19.62 -12.18 -1.80
CA ALA A 355 21.08 -12.15 -1.72
C ALA A 355 21.57 -11.10 -0.70
N ARG A 356 20.96 -9.91 -0.69
CA ARG A 356 21.26 -8.84 0.26
C ARG A 356 20.93 -9.24 1.70
N LYS A 357 19.72 -9.75 1.94
CA LYS A 357 19.26 -10.12 3.29
C LYS A 357 20.01 -11.30 3.89
N ARG A 358 20.50 -12.24 3.06
CA ARG A 358 21.30 -13.38 3.54
C ARG A 358 22.49 -12.92 4.38
N ASN A 359 23.25 -11.93 3.91
CA ASN A 359 24.38 -11.40 4.65
C ASN A 359 23.93 -10.73 5.96
N LEU A 360 22.84 -9.95 5.93
CA LEU A 360 22.31 -9.33 7.16
C LEU A 360 21.95 -10.38 8.22
N VAL A 361 21.34 -11.49 7.82
CA VAL A 361 20.96 -12.58 8.73
C VAL A 361 22.17 -13.40 9.20
N GLU A 362 23.12 -13.67 8.31
CA GLU A 362 24.32 -14.46 8.62
C GLU A 362 25.23 -13.75 9.63
N TYR A 363 25.29 -12.42 9.57
CA TYR A 363 26.11 -11.58 10.41
C TYR A 363 25.31 -10.86 11.51
N GLY A 364 24.10 -11.34 11.87
CA GLY A 364 23.37 -10.90 13.05
C GLY A 364 22.83 -9.46 13.01
N PHE A 365 22.63 -8.88 11.82
CA PHE A 365 21.94 -7.59 11.65
C PHE A 365 20.41 -7.73 11.59
N ARG A 366 19.91 -8.88 11.12
CA ARG A 366 18.47 -9.16 11.02
C ARG A 366 18.15 -10.59 11.43
N LEU A 367 16.91 -10.81 11.89
CA LEU A 367 16.39 -12.14 12.20
C LEU A 367 16.15 -12.95 10.92
N PRO A 368 16.17 -14.30 10.99
CA PRO A 368 15.79 -15.16 9.87
C PRO A 368 14.41 -14.87 9.26
N SER A 369 13.49 -14.27 10.01
CA SER A 369 12.17 -13.84 9.54
C SER A 369 12.14 -12.69 8.54
N ALA A 370 13.25 -11.98 8.32
CA ALA A 370 13.33 -10.74 7.54
C ALA A 370 13.21 -10.90 6.02
#